data_AF-A0A3N1QHT5-F1
#
_entry.id   AF-A0A3N1QHT5-F1
#
_cell.length_a   1.000
_cell.length_b   1.000
_cell.length_c   1.000
_cell.angle_alpha   90.00
_cell.angle_beta   90.00
_cell.angle_gamma   90.00
#
_symmetry.space_group_name_H-M   'P 1'
#
loop_
_entity.id
_entity.type
_entity.pdbx_description
1 polymer ?
#
loop_
_entity_poly.entity_id
_entity_poly.type
_entity_poly.pdbx_seq_one_letter_code
_entity_poly.pdbx_strand_id
1 'polypeptide(L)'
;MTDDDLKPPAKRNVKALTAFLAEMEPDDAIVATFATERYGVFAVRGQSKHSQSLGGYSLGSHPLDSNRKPQKTLQLLRTFHSAERDAQAQELPSEPPAVDASVAHGALVRVTVSEPAYGVFDVAGVAVHSSVDDSVLVGSWIVSTRGIVAERVAAVEVLAPVGGHDLAVPRQITSWGAEASAEV
;
A
#
# COMPACT_ATOMS: atom_id res chain seq x y z
N MET A 1 8.95 -6.26 -4.86
CA MET A 1 7.64 -6.67 -4.31
C MET A 1 7.17 -7.83 -5.13
N THR A 2 6.82 -8.93 -4.48
CA THR A 2 6.52 -10.22 -5.09
C THR A 2 5.02 -10.45 -5.12
N ASP A 3 4.55 -11.34 -6.00
CA ASP A 3 3.13 -11.72 -6.07
C ASP A 3 2.60 -12.28 -4.73
N ASP A 4 3.47 -12.91 -3.95
CA ASP A 4 3.17 -13.43 -2.61
C ASP A 4 2.85 -12.33 -1.58
N ASP A 5 3.25 -11.08 -1.82
CA ASP A 5 2.97 -9.96 -0.92
C ASP A 5 1.51 -9.50 -1.02
N LEU A 6 0.82 -9.84 -2.12
CA LEU A 6 -0.59 -9.50 -2.38
C LEU A 6 -1.55 -10.66 -2.06
N LYS A 7 -1.04 -11.76 -1.49
CA LYS A 7 -1.82 -12.93 -1.09
C LYS A 7 -1.92 -12.99 0.43
N PRO A 8 -3.00 -12.46 1.03
CA PRO A 8 -3.15 -12.53 2.48
C PRO A 8 -3.33 -13.99 2.91
N PRO A 9 -2.84 -14.36 4.10
CA PRO A 9 -3.02 -15.71 4.59
C PRO A 9 -4.50 -16.02 4.79
N ALA A 10 -4.90 -17.29 4.56
CA ALA A 10 -6.28 -17.74 4.79
C ALA A 10 -6.79 -17.48 6.21
N LYS A 11 -5.88 -17.38 7.18
CA LYS A 11 -6.18 -16.98 8.56
C LYS A 11 -5.14 -15.99 9.07
N ARG A 12 -5.60 -14.84 9.55
CA ARG A 12 -4.76 -13.81 10.17
C ARG A 12 -4.11 -14.32 11.46
N ASN A 13 -2.78 -14.33 11.51
CA ASN A 13 -2.02 -14.76 12.69
C ASN A 13 -1.67 -13.58 13.59
N VAL A 14 -2.63 -13.15 14.42
CA VAL A 14 -2.46 -12.00 15.33
C VAL A 14 -1.27 -12.20 16.28
N LYS A 15 -1.04 -13.42 16.78
CA LYS A 15 0.08 -13.71 17.68
C LYS A 15 1.43 -13.45 17.02
N ALA A 16 1.60 -13.89 15.78
CA ALA A 16 2.83 -13.65 15.01
C ALA A 16 3.01 -12.16 14.70
N LEU A 17 1.94 -11.46 14.30
CA LEU A 17 1.98 -10.00 14.06
C LEU A 17 2.37 -9.23 15.33
N THR A 18 1.80 -9.57 16.48
CA THR A 18 2.15 -8.93 17.76
C THR A 18 3.60 -9.20 18.15
N ALA A 19 4.11 -10.42 17.93
CA ALA A 19 5.50 -10.75 18.18
C ALA A 19 6.43 -9.93 17.27
N PHE A 20 6.14 -9.89 15.97
CA PHE A 20 6.90 -9.10 15.01
C PHE A 20 6.94 -7.62 15.41
N LEU A 21 5.78 -7.00 15.70
CA LEU A 21 5.69 -5.60 16.12
C LEU A 21 6.46 -5.30 17.42
N ALA A 22 6.60 -6.29 18.31
CA ALA A 22 7.35 -6.12 19.55
C ALA A 22 8.87 -6.14 19.34
N GLU A 23 9.34 -6.78 18.27
CA GLU A 23 10.75 -6.86 17.88
C GLU A 23 11.16 -5.76 16.89
N MET A 24 10.19 -5.06 16.30
CA MET A 24 10.45 -3.99 15.34
C MET A 24 11.19 -2.81 15.97
N GLU A 25 12.12 -2.27 15.18
CA GLU A 25 12.79 -1.01 15.42
C GLU A 25 12.33 0.04 14.39
N PRO A 26 12.46 1.35 14.71
CA PRO A 26 12.28 2.39 13.73
C PRO A 26 13.20 2.20 12.53
N ASP A 27 12.72 2.54 11.33
CA ASP A 27 13.44 2.44 10.07
C ASP A 27 13.68 1.03 9.53
N ASP A 28 13.13 -0.01 10.19
CA ASP A 28 13.10 -1.38 9.68
C ASP A 28 12.49 -1.45 8.28
N ALA A 29 13.17 -2.18 7.39
CA ALA A 29 12.72 -2.44 6.03
C ALA A 29 11.68 -3.57 6.04
N ILE A 30 10.42 -3.21 5.86
CA ILE A 30 9.27 -4.13 5.95
C ILE A 30 8.32 -4.05 4.76
N VAL A 31 7.66 -5.18 4.52
CA VAL A 31 6.46 -5.27 3.67
C VAL A 31 5.28 -5.59 4.57
N ALA A 32 4.23 -4.77 4.46
CA ALA A 32 2.97 -4.96 5.15
C ALA A 32 1.85 -5.16 4.15
N THR A 33 1.08 -6.24 4.29
CA THR A 33 -0.12 -6.48 3.49
C THR A 33 -1.36 -6.09 4.29
N PHE A 34 -2.21 -5.28 3.69
CA PHE A 34 -3.48 -4.84 4.25
C PHE A 34 -4.64 -5.40 3.44
N ALA A 35 -5.79 -5.55 4.10
CA ALA A 35 -7.06 -5.83 3.45
C ALA A 35 -8.12 -4.87 3.99
N THR A 36 -8.76 -4.11 3.11
CA THR A 36 -9.90 -3.24 3.44
C THR A 36 -11.04 -3.42 2.43
N GLU A 37 -12.26 -3.08 2.83
CA GLU A 37 -13.40 -3.14 1.91
C GLU A 37 -13.24 -2.15 0.74
N ARG A 38 -12.69 -0.97 1.03
CA ARG A 38 -12.58 0.13 0.07
C ARG A 38 -11.46 -0.07 -0.95
N TYR A 39 -10.32 -0.59 -0.53
CA TYR A 39 -9.12 -0.70 -1.36
C TYR A 39 -8.74 -2.15 -1.70
N GLY A 40 -9.49 -3.13 -1.18
CA GLY A 40 -9.17 -4.54 -1.34
C GLY A 40 -7.87 -4.91 -0.63
N VAL A 41 -7.16 -5.88 -1.20
CA VAL A 41 -5.83 -6.25 -0.74
C VAL A 41 -4.78 -5.37 -1.41
N PHE A 42 -3.88 -4.82 -0.60
CA PHE A 42 -2.72 -4.10 -1.08
C PHE A 42 -1.52 -4.32 -0.16
N ALA A 43 -0.33 -4.21 -0.72
CA ALA A 43 0.93 -4.31 0.01
C ALA A 43 1.64 -2.96 -0.03
N VAL A 44 2.25 -2.60 1.10
CA VAL A 44 3.12 -1.44 1.21
C VAL A 44 4.52 -1.94 1.56
N ARG A 45 5.52 -1.51 0.81
CA ARG A 45 6.93 -1.86 1.02
C ARG A 45 7.74 -0.60 1.24
N GLY A 46 8.44 -0.52 2.36
CA GLY A 46 9.27 0.63 2.68
C GLY A 46 9.85 0.54 4.08
N GLN A 47 10.14 1.69 4.67
CA GLN A 47 10.65 1.75 6.04
C GLN A 47 9.57 2.05 7.05
N SER A 48 9.62 1.35 8.19
CA SER A 48 8.76 1.66 9.32
C SER A 48 9.09 3.05 9.88
N LYS A 49 8.06 3.78 10.30
CA LYS A 49 8.20 5.04 11.05
C LYS A 49 7.51 4.89 12.39
N HIS A 50 8.20 5.24 13.47
CA HIS A 50 7.61 5.25 14.80
C HIS A 50 7.06 6.65 15.12
N SER A 51 5.75 6.76 15.33
CA SER A 51 5.12 8.00 15.77
C SER A 51 5.22 8.14 17.28
N GLN A 52 6.01 9.10 17.76
CA GLN A 52 6.12 9.37 19.21
C GLN A 52 4.80 9.88 19.81
N SER A 53 3.98 10.59 19.04
CA SER A 53 2.70 11.15 19.51
C SER A 53 1.57 10.12 19.53
N LEU A 54 1.59 9.15 18.61
CA LEU A 54 0.57 8.09 18.51
C LEU A 54 1.00 6.77 19.19
N GLY A 55 2.27 6.63 19.55
CA GLY A 55 2.80 5.48 20.29
C GLY A 55 2.78 4.16 19.49
N GLY A 56 3.03 4.22 18.18
CA GLY A 56 2.99 3.05 17.31
C GLY A 56 3.73 3.24 15.99
N TYR A 57 3.88 2.15 15.26
CA TYR A 57 4.53 2.11 13.95
C TYR A 57 3.56 2.37 12.80
N SER A 58 4.06 3.00 11.74
CA SER A 58 3.38 3.16 10.47
C SER A 58 4.29 2.84 9.30
N LEU A 59 3.68 2.57 8.14
CA LEU A 59 4.35 2.34 6.88
C LEU A 59 3.56 3.01 5.76
N GLY A 60 4.15 3.99 5.07
CA GLY A 60 3.50 4.71 3.96
C GLY A 60 2.13 5.28 4.34
N SER A 61 2.04 6.02 5.45
CA SER A 61 0.80 6.50 6.10
C SER A 61 -0.12 5.47 6.77
N HIS A 62 0.08 4.17 6.55
CA HIS A 62 -0.76 3.15 7.18
C HIS A 62 -0.26 2.80 8.57
N PRO A 63 -1.09 2.91 9.62
CA PRO A 63 -0.71 2.41 10.93
C PRO A 63 -0.57 0.89 10.89
N LEU A 64 0.49 0.37 11.52
CA LEU A 64 0.71 -1.06 11.70
C LEU A 64 0.10 -1.55 13.02
N ASP A 65 0.13 -0.69 14.03
CA ASP A 65 -0.39 -0.99 15.36
C ASP A 65 -1.13 0.19 15.99
N SER A 66 -1.78 -0.08 17.13
CA SER A 66 -2.16 0.92 18.12
C SER A 66 -1.84 0.34 19.49
N ASN A 67 -0.90 0.96 20.21
CA ASN A 67 -0.40 0.46 21.49
C ASN A 67 0.06 -1.00 21.40
N ARG A 68 0.87 -1.33 20.39
CA ARG A 68 1.41 -2.70 20.13
C ARG A 68 0.37 -3.76 19.77
N LYS A 69 -0.89 -3.37 19.55
CA LYS A 69 -1.91 -4.27 19.00
C LYS A 69 -1.96 -4.09 17.48
N PRO A 70 -1.78 -5.16 16.69
CA PRO A 70 -1.86 -5.07 15.23
C PRO A 70 -3.18 -4.45 14.78
N GLN A 71 -3.13 -3.57 13.78
CA GLN A 71 -4.34 -3.04 13.15
C GLN A 71 -5.20 -4.17 12.55
N LYS A 72 -6.52 -4.02 12.58
CA LYS A 72 -7.44 -5.07 12.08
C LYS A 72 -7.25 -5.35 10.59
N THR A 73 -6.88 -4.32 9.84
CA THR A 73 -6.65 -4.37 8.38
C THR A 73 -5.31 -5.01 8.03
N LEU A 74 -4.33 -5.01 8.94
CA LEU A 74 -3.01 -5.62 8.73
C LEU A 74 -3.11 -7.15 8.74
N GLN A 75 -2.82 -7.77 7.60
CA GLN A 75 -2.93 -9.23 7.40
C GLN A 75 -1.60 -9.95 7.56
N LEU A 76 -0.52 -9.30 7.14
CA LEU A 76 0.81 -9.90 7.04
C LEU A 76 1.88 -8.83 7.21
N LEU A 77 2.97 -9.20 7.85
CA LEU A 77 4.13 -8.34 8.08
C LEU A 77 5.39 -9.19 7.93
N ARG A 78 6.37 -8.70 7.14
CA ARG A 78 7.62 -9.38 6.84
C ARG A 78 8.75 -8.36 6.71
N THR A 79 9.97 -8.75 7.05
CA THR A 79 11.18 -7.99 6.67
C THR A 79 11.55 -8.28 5.22
N PHE A 80 12.15 -7.31 4.52
CA PHE A 80 12.82 -7.54 3.24
C PHE A 80 14.28 -7.10 3.30
N HIS A 81 15.14 -7.65 2.45
CA HIS A 81 16.58 -7.42 2.57
C HIS A 81 16.97 -6.00 2.12
N SER A 82 17.91 -5.38 2.85
CA SER A 82 18.42 -4.02 2.59
C SER A 82 19.04 -3.85 1.19
N ALA A 83 19.58 -4.89 0.58
CA ALA A 83 20.08 -4.84 -0.80
C ALA A 83 18.94 -4.60 -1.83
N GLU A 84 17.74 -5.12 -1.56
CA GLU A 84 16.56 -4.85 -2.39
C GLU A 84 16.01 -3.43 -2.18
N ARG A 85 16.27 -2.85 -1.00
CA ARG A 85 15.96 -1.45 -0.67
C ARG A 85 16.86 -0.47 -1.41
N ASP A 86 18.16 -0.75 -1.47
CA ASP A 86 19.13 0.14 -2.13
C ASP A 86 18.95 0.15 -3.66
N ALA A 87 18.65 -1.01 -4.26
CA ALA A 87 18.29 -1.11 -5.68
C ALA A 87 17.03 -0.30 -6.00
N GLN A 88 15.99 -0.40 -5.17
CA GLN A 88 14.74 0.36 -5.34
C GLN A 88 14.93 1.88 -5.22
N ALA A 89 15.80 2.34 -4.32
CA ALA A 89 16.07 3.77 -4.14
C ALA A 89 16.93 4.36 -5.27
N GLN A 90 17.74 3.54 -5.95
CA GLN A 90 18.56 3.96 -7.10
C GLN A 90 17.80 3.92 -8.43
N GLU A 91 16.71 3.14 -8.52
CA GLU A 91 15.86 2.99 -9.72
C GLU A 91 14.58 3.85 -9.66
N LEU A 92 14.62 5.05 -9.07
CA LEU A 92 13.56 6.02 -9.38
C LEU A 92 13.67 6.34 -10.88
N PRO A 93 12.63 6.05 -11.70
CA PRO A 93 12.68 6.34 -13.12
C PRO A 93 13.04 7.82 -13.34
N SER A 94 13.99 8.07 -14.24
CA SER A 94 14.37 9.43 -14.62
C SER A 94 13.28 10.13 -15.44
N GLU A 95 12.37 9.35 -16.02
CA GLU A 95 11.23 9.85 -16.76
C GLU A 95 10.10 10.22 -15.78
N PRO A 96 9.36 11.31 -16.06
CA PRO A 96 8.24 11.70 -15.21
C PRO A 96 7.20 10.57 -15.20
N PRO A 97 6.58 10.28 -14.03
CA PRO A 97 5.55 9.28 -13.96
C PRO A 97 4.38 9.68 -14.87
N ALA A 98 3.94 8.73 -15.67
CA ALA A 98 2.78 8.90 -16.54
C ALA A 98 1.69 7.93 -16.11
N VAL A 99 0.46 8.42 -16.16
CA VAL A 99 -0.75 7.60 -16.03
C VAL A 99 -1.44 7.64 -17.38
N ASP A 100 -1.55 6.47 -18.01
CA ASP A 100 -2.29 6.29 -19.25
C ASP A 100 -3.56 5.45 -19.01
N ALA A 101 -4.24 5.07 -20.08
CA ALA A 101 -5.49 4.30 -20.01
C ALA A 101 -5.33 2.89 -19.38
N SER A 102 -4.11 2.39 -19.19
CA SER A 102 -3.84 1.10 -18.56
C SER A 102 -3.90 1.15 -17.03
N VAL A 103 -3.71 2.33 -16.43
CA VAL A 103 -3.89 2.57 -14.99
C VAL A 103 -5.37 2.86 -14.71
N ALA A 104 -6.20 1.85 -14.98
CA ALA A 104 -7.65 1.93 -14.86
C ALA A 104 -8.15 1.14 -13.65
N HIS A 105 -9.41 1.40 -13.27
CA HIS A 105 -10.05 0.64 -12.21
C HIS A 105 -9.98 -0.87 -12.47
N GLY A 106 -9.51 -1.64 -11.48
CA GLY A 106 -9.38 -3.09 -11.58
C GLY A 106 -8.07 -3.57 -12.22
N ALA A 107 -7.14 -2.69 -12.59
CA ALA A 107 -5.78 -3.08 -12.95
C ALA A 107 -4.95 -3.32 -11.68
N LEU A 108 -3.99 -4.23 -11.73
CA LEU A 108 -3.01 -4.41 -10.66
C LEU A 108 -1.82 -3.49 -10.92
N VAL A 109 -1.58 -2.57 -9.99
CA VAL A 109 -0.61 -1.48 -10.18
C VAL A 109 0.34 -1.45 -9.00
N ARG A 110 1.62 -1.18 -9.28
CA ARG A 110 2.63 -0.75 -8.31
C ARG A 110 2.90 0.74 -8.49
N VAL A 111 2.94 1.46 -7.39
CA VAL A 111 3.18 2.90 -7.35
C VAL A 111 4.32 3.15 -6.38
N THR A 112 5.34 3.87 -6.83
CA THR A 112 6.39 4.38 -5.94
C THR A 112 6.02 5.80 -5.54
N VAL A 113 6.00 6.05 -4.23
CA VAL A 113 5.59 7.32 -3.63
C VAL A 113 6.77 7.88 -2.85
N SER A 114 6.98 9.19 -2.94
CA SER A 114 7.97 9.94 -2.17
C SER A 114 7.26 11.01 -1.33
N GLU A 115 7.03 10.71 -0.05
CA GLU A 115 6.39 11.63 0.89
C GLU A 115 7.36 12.01 2.02
N PRO A 116 7.68 13.30 2.23
CA PRO A 116 8.57 13.76 3.30
C PRO A 116 8.31 13.14 4.69
N ALA A 117 7.05 12.91 5.07
CA ALA A 117 6.73 12.31 6.37
C ALA A 117 7.10 10.83 6.50
N TYR A 118 7.16 10.08 5.39
CA TYR A 118 7.31 8.62 5.38
C TYR A 118 8.55 8.12 4.60
N GLY A 119 9.19 8.99 3.82
CA GLY A 119 10.25 8.64 2.88
C GLY A 119 9.70 8.08 1.57
N VAL A 120 10.52 7.28 0.90
CA VAL A 120 10.15 6.58 -0.34
C VAL A 120 9.64 5.19 0.00
N PHE A 121 8.52 4.80 -0.59
CA PHE A 121 7.91 3.48 -0.42
C PHE A 121 7.13 3.09 -1.68
N ASP A 122 6.92 1.79 -1.85
CA ASP A 122 6.02 1.26 -2.87
C ASP A 122 4.67 0.89 -2.25
N VAL A 123 3.62 1.07 -3.03
CA VAL A 123 2.31 0.49 -2.79
C VAL A 123 1.95 -0.36 -4.02
N ALA A 124 1.57 -1.62 -3.84
CA ALA A 124 0.88 -2.36 -4.89
C ALA A 124 -0.49 -2.82 -4.44
N GLY A 125 -1.42 -2.81 -5.37
CA GLY A 125 -2.78 -3.25 -5.15
C GLY A 125 -3.63 -2.98 -6.38
N VAL A 126 -4.89 -3.36 -6.28
CA VAL A 126 -5.86 -3.08 -7.33
C VAL A 126 -6.15 -1.58 -7.39
N ALA A 127 -6.05 -0.99 -8.57
CA ALA A 127 -6.42 0.40 -8.80
C ALA A 127 -7.92 0.59 -8.59
N VAL A 128 -8.29 1.53 -7.71
CA VAL A 128 -9.67 1.86 -7.38
C VAL A 128 -10.00 3.25 -7.91
N HIS A 129 -11.02 3.36 -8.76
CA HIS A 129 -11.49 4.65 -9.24
C HIS A 129 -12.49 5.25 -8.27
N SER A 130 -12.37 6.56 -8.05
CA SER A 130 -13.30 7.40 -7.32
C SER A 130 -14.02 8.31 -8.30
N SER A 131 -15.34 8.17 -8.39
CA SER A 131 -16.18 9.05 -9.20
C SER A 131 -16.47 10.39 -8.51
N VAL A 132 -16.06 10.58 -7.25
CA VAL A 132 -16.31 11.81 -6.49
C VAL A 132 -15.50 12.97 -7.04
N ASP A 133 -14.25 12.70 -7.38
CA ASP A 133 -13.26 13.68 -7.83
C ASP A 133 -12.51 13.24 -9.10
N ASP A 134 -12.88 12.10 -9.67
CA ASP A 134 -12.24 11.44 -10.80
C ASP A 134 -10.78 11.08 -10.51
N SER A 135 -10.57 10.40 -9.38
CA SER A 135 -9.24 9.96 -8.95
C SER A 135 -9.05 8.45 -9.08
N VAL A 136 -7.80 8.03 -9.26
CA VAL A 136 -7.39 6.62 -9.19
C VAL A 136 -6.51 6.46 -7.97
N LEU A 137 -6.84 5.47 -7.13
CA LEU A 137 -6.16 5.20 -5.87
C LEU A 137 -5.59 3.78 -5.86
N VAL A 138 -4.47 3.60 -5.16
CA VAL A 138 -3.89 2.29 -4.84
C VAL A 138 -3.54 2.30 -3.36
N GLY A 139 -4.15 1.40 -2.57
CA GLY A 139 -3.88 1.32 -1.13
C GLY A 139 -4.05 2.67 -0.40
N SER A 140 -5.15 3.38 -0.61
CA SER A 140 -5.44 4.74 -0.09
C SER A 140 -4.63 5.92 -0.65
N TRP A 141 -3.53 5.67 -1.38
CA TRP A 141 -2.77 6.73 -2.04
C TRP A 141 -3.40 7.12 -3.38
N ILE A 142 -3.59 8.42 -3.59
CA ILE A 142 -4.01 8.97 -4.88
C ILE A 142 -2.84 8.87 -5.85
N VAL A 143 -3.07 8.16 -6.96
CA VAL A 143 -2.11 8.02 -8.07
C VAL A 143 -2.29 9.13 -9.09
N SER A 144 -3.55 9.43 -9.40
CA SER A 144 -3.91 10.52 -10.31
C SER A 144 -5.28 11.08 -9.99
N THR A 145 -5.51 12.34 -10.36
CA THR A 145 -6.81 13.00 -10.34
C THR A 145 -7.06 13.66 -11.70
N ARG A 146 -8.18 13.34 -12.35
CA ARG A 146 -8.56 13.85 -13.69
C ARG A 146 -7.45 13.61 -14.73
N GLY A 147 -6.83 12.43 -14.68
CA GLY A 147 -5.71 12.05 -15.54
C GLY A 147 -4.37 12.74 -15.22
N ILE A 148 -4.30 13.61 -14.21
CA ILE A 148 -3.07 14.27 -13.78
C ILE A 148 -2.45 13.44 -12.66
N VAL A 149 -1.20 13.02 -12.83
CA VAL A 149 -0.44 12.27 -11.83
C VAL A 149 -0.25 13.12 -10.57
N ALA A 150 -0.44 12.51 -9.40
CA ALA A 150 -0.27 13.18 -8.12
C ALA A 150 1.20 13.55 -7.86
N GLU A 151 1.43 14.71 -7.24
CA GLU A 151 2.78 15.26 -6.99
C GLU A 151 3.73 14.31 -6.26
N ARG A 152 3.20 13.46 -5.37
CA ARG A 152 4.00 12.53 -4.55
C ARG A 152 4.34 11.23 -5.27
N VAL A 153 3.73 10.95 -6.40
CA VAL A 153 4.01 9.75 -7.19
C VAL A 153 5.32 9.97 -7.93
N ALA A 154 6.24 9.03 -7.78
CA ALA A 154 7.53 9.02 -8.47
C ALA A 154 7.55 8.02 -9.63
N ALA A 155 6.80 6.92 -9.52
CA ALA A 155 6.69 5.91 -10.57
C ALA A 155 5.33 5.21 -10.52
N VAL A 156 4.85 4.77 -11.69
CA VAL A 156 3.65 3.93 -11.83
C VAL A 156 3.97 2.78 -12.78
N GLU A 157 3.65 1.56 -12.37
CA GLU A 157 3.86 0.35 -13.15
C GLU A 157 2.63 -0.53 -13.08
N VAL A 158 2.11 -0.92 -14.24
CA VAL A 158 1.00 -1.86 -14.35
C VAL A 158 1.57 -3.28 -14.33
N LEU A 159 1.33 -4.00 -13.24
CA LEU A 159 1.78 -5.39 -13.08
C LEU A 159 0.88 -6.37 -13.82
N ALA A 160 -0.43 -6.07 -13.87
CA ALA A 160 -1.39 -6.81 -14.68
C ALA A 160 -2.54 -5.89 -15.13
N PRO A 161 -3.04 -6.04 -16.36
CA PRO A 161 -4.17 -5.26 -16.85
C PRO A 161 -5.48 -5.63 -16.13
N VAL A 162 -6.55 -4.89 -16.39
CA VAL A 162 -7.90 -5.19 -15.88
C VAL A 162 -8.30 -6.62 -16.25
N GLY A 163 -8.61 -7.43 -15.24
CA GLY A 163 -8.95 -8.86 -15.41
C GLY A 163 -7.75 -9.79 -15.64
N GLY A 164 -6.52 -9.27 -15.59
CA GLY A 164 -5.27 -10.04 -15.74
C GLY A 164 -4.72 -10.61 -14.43
N HIS A 165 -5.47 -10.55 -13.32
CA HIS A 165 -5.07 -11.03 -12.01
C HIS A 165 -6.27 -11.64 -11.25
N ASP A 166 -5.98 -12.47 -10.25
CA ASP A 166 -7.02 -13.19 -9.48
C ASP A 166 -7.49 -12.44 -8.22
N LEU A 167 -6.92 -11.28 -7.90
CA LEU A 167 -7.37 -10.46 -6.77
C LEU A 167 -8.80 -9.95 -6.98
N ALA A 168 -9.59 -9.97 -5.91
CA ALA A 168 -10.92 -9.38 -5.90
C ALA A 168 -10.83 -7.88 -6.19
N VAL A 169 -11.57 -7.40 -7.20
CA VAL A 169 -11.63 -5.98 -7.55
C VAL A 169 -12.61 -5.27 -6.60
N PRO A 170 -12.15 -4.28 -5.82
CA PRO A 170 -13.02 -3.50 -4.94
C PRO A 170 -14.07 -2.73 -5.74
N ARG A 171 -15.16 -2.31 -5.08
CA ARG A 171 -16.11 -1.40 -5.72
C ARG A 171 -15.49 -0.03 -5.94
N GLN A 172 -15.90 0.64 -7.01
CA GLN A 172 -15.57 2.05 -7.21
C GLN A 172 -16.07 2.90 -6.03
N ILE A 173 -15.30 3.94 -5.72
CA ILE A 173 -15.64 4.89 -4.65
C ILE A 173 -16.62 5.91 -5.23
N THR A 174 -17.87 5.83 -4.81
CA THR A 174 -18.91 6.79 -5.19
C THR A 174 -19.19 7.84 -4.10
N SER A 175 -18.64 7.62 -2.89
CA SER A 175 -18.66 8.58 -1.78
C SER A 175 -17.51 8.33 -0.79
N TRP A 176 -17.07 9.38 -0.10
CA TRP A 176 -16.01 9.33 0.91
C TRP A 176 -16.50 8.98 2.33
N GLY A 177 -17.66 8.32 2.47
CA GLY A 177 -18.24 7.96 3.78
C GLY A 177 -17.27 7.20 4.71
N ALA A 178 -17.62 7.07 5.99
CA ALA A 178 -16.78 6.38 6.97
C ALA A 178 -16.46 4.94 6.52
N GLU A 179 -15.18 4.57 6.55
CA GLU A 179 -14.70 3.24 6.15
C GLU A 179 -15.22 2.20 7.15
N ALA A 180 -16.13 1.32 6.72
CA ALA A 180 -16.47 0.14 7.50
C ALA A 180 -15.26 -0.80 7.50
N SER A 181 -14.83 -1.24 8.68
CA SER A 181 -13.86 -2.33 8.76
C SER A 181 -14.50 -3.58 8.19
N ALA A 182 -13.86 -4.22 7.20
CA ALA A 182 -14.33 -5.52 6.71
C ALA A 182 -14.40 -6.50 7.89
N GLU A 183 -15.58 -7.04 8.18
CA GLU A 183 -15.72 -8.19 9.06
C GLU A 183 -15.13 -9.40 8.33
N VAL A 184 -14.13 -10.02 8.95
CA VAL A 184 -13.53 -11.29 8.54
C VAL A 184 -14.08 -12.38 9.44
#